data_AF-A0A6B3NNT3-F1
#
_entry.id   AF-A0A6B3NNT3-F1
#
_cell.length_a   1.000
_cell.length_b   1.000
_cell.length_c   1.000
_cell.angle_alpha   90.00
_cell.angle_beta   90.00
_cell.angle_gamma   90.00
#
_symmetry.space_group_name_H-M   'P 1'
#
loop_
_entity.id
_entity.type
_entity.pdbx_description
1 polymer ?
#
loop_
_entity_poly.entity_id
_entity_poly.type
_entity_poly.pdbx_seq_one_letter_code
_entity_poly.pdbx_strand_id
1 'polypeptide(L)'
;MATRMAINDAKGNRDDNTVTLEGRGDPDRDFIVCVSGTGAYCYKGKTDGKGEFLATFTPPGDPNGSQQFTVRHLEADGTVGDNLGWANAFNNPIEGKA
;
A
#
# COMPACT_ATOMS: atom_id res chain seq x y z
N MET A 1 4.54 -12.55 -17.58
CA MET A 1 5.08 -12.94 -16.25
C MET A 1 4.01 -12.63 -15.23
N ALA A 2 3.83 -13.47 -14.21
CA ALA A 2 2.90 -13.13 -13.14
C ALA A 2 3.59 -12.16 -12.19
N THR A 3 3.07 -10.94 -12.06
CA THR A 3 3.61 -9.96 -11.13
C THR A 3 3.02 -10.16 -9.74
N ARG A 4 3.89 -10.16 -8.74
CA ARG A 4 3.48 -10.21 -7.33
C ARG A 4 3.61 -8.82 -6.75
N MET A 5 2.67 -8.44 -5.90
CA MET A 5 2.72 -7.18 -5.16
C MET A 5 1.96 -7.38 -3.86
N ALA A 6 2.59 -7.01 -2.76
CA ALA A 6 2.09 -7.14 -1.41
C ALA A 6 2.48 -5.95 -0.56
N ILE A 7 1.64 -5.69 0.43
CA ILE A 7 1.98 -4.81 1.54
C ILE A 7 2.37 -5.73 2.69
N ASN A 8 3.54 -5.49 3.27
CA ASN A 8 4.07 -6.25 4.40
C ASN A 8 3.64 -5.62 5.72
N ASP A 9 3.62 -4.28 5.78
CA ASP A 9 3.30 -3.54 6.99
C ASP A 9 2.62 -2.20 6.67
N ALA A 10 1.85 -1.71 7.63
CA ALA A 10 1.15 -0.43 7.58
C ALA A 10 1.25 0.25 8.95
N LYS A 11 1.89 1.42 8.98
CA LYS A 11 2.14 2.20 10.21
C LYS A 11 1.44 3.55 10.12
N GLY A 12 0.47 3.77 11.01
CA GLY A 12 -0.19 5.06 11.17
C GLY A 12 0.63 6.03 12.01
N ASN A 13 0.75 7.28 11.56
CA ASN A 13 1.30 8.38 12.33
C ASN A 13 0.18 9.35 12.73
N ARG A 14 -0.01 9.53 14.04
CA ARG A 14 -1.06 10.40 14.59
C ARG A 14 -0.71 11.88 14.54
N ASP A 15 0.57 12.22 14.49
CA ASP A 15 1.02 13.61 14.56
C ASP A 15 0.81 14.35 13.23
N ASP A 16 0.94 13.65 12.10
CA ASP A 16 0.82 14.22 10.75
C ASP A 16 -0.32 13.62 9.91
N ASN A 17 -1.14 12.75 10.52
CA ASN A 17 -2.23 12.04 9.87
C ASN A 17 -1.82 11.18 8.65
N THR A 18 -0.57 10.75 8.59
CA THR A 18 -0.09 9.88 7.50
C THR A 18 -0.15 8.41 7.87
N VAL A 19 -0.19 7.56 6.85
CA VAL A 19 0.10 6.14 6.97
C VAL A 19 1.26 5.82 6.03
N THR A 20 2.26 5.13 6.56
CA THR A 20 3.38 4.61 5.80
C THR A 20 3.20 3.12 5.59
N LEU A 21 3.17 2.71 4.32
CA LEU A 21 3.11 1.32 3.91
C LEU A 21 4.48 0.84 3.45
N GLU A 22 4.89 -0.30 3.99
CA GLU A 22 6.07 -1.04 3.55
C GLU A 22 5.59 -2.26 2.77
N GLY A 23 6.15 -2.51 1.60
CA GLY A 23 5.73 -3.64 0.79
C GLY A 23 6.77 -4.12 -0.21
N ARG A 24 6.38 -5.13 -0.98
CA ARG A 24 7.24 -5.77 -1.96
C ARG A 24 6.47 -6.15 -3.23
N GLY A 25 7.14 -6.06 -4.37
CA GLY A 25 6.70 -6.62 -5.64
C GLY A 25 7.86 -6.98 -6.54
N ASP A 26 7.60 -7.06 -7.84
CA ASP A 26 8.64 -7.23 -8.85
C ASP A 26 9.54 -5.97 -8.88
N PRO A 27 10.85 -6.09 -9.17
CA PRO A 27 11.74 -4.95 -9.34
C PRO A 27 11.28 -3.97 -10.40
N ASP A 28 11.46 -2.66 -10.15
CA ASP A 28 11.15 -1.58 -11.09
C ASP A 28 9.70 -1.62 -11.65
N ARG A 29 8.74 -2.07 -10.83
CA ARG A 29 7.33 -2.25 -11.22
C ARG A 29 6.47 -1.12 -10.69
N ASP A 30 5.69 -0.53 -11.59
CA ASP A 30 4.69 0.48 -11.22
C ASP A 30 3.54 -0.17 -10.43
N PHE A 31 3.04 0.55 -9.43
CA PHE A 31 1.97 0.08 -8.57
C PHE A 31 1.01 1.20 -8.18
N ILE A 32 -0.15 0.78 -7.70
CA ILE A 32 -1.16 1.62 -7.08
C ILE A 32 -1.58 1.02 -5.73
N VAL A 33 -1.57 1.82 -4.68
CA VAL A 33 -2.16 1.48 -3.38
C VAL A 33 -3.43 2.30 -3.24
N CYS A 34 -4.52 1.68 -2.79
CA CYS A 34 -5.74 2.39 -2.41
C CYS A 34 -6.22 1.99 -1.01
N VAL A 35 -6.91 2.90 -0.34
CA VAL A 35 -7.77 2.54 0.80
C VAL A 35 -8.89 1.64 0.29
N SER A 36 -9.04 0.48 0.91
CA SER A 36 -10.02 -0.54 0.50
C SER A 36 -11.43 -0.09 0.92
N GLY A 37 -12.42 -0.36 0.07
CA GLY A 37 -13.82 -0.05 0.35
C GLY A 37 -14.22 1.42 0.16
N THR A 38 -13.27 2.35 0.03
CA THR A 38 -13.58 3.77 -0.27
C THR A 38 -13.54 4.07 -1.76
N GLY A 39 -12.65 3.43 -2.53
CA GLY A 39 -12.41 3.71 -3.96
C GLY A 39 -11.81 5.10 -4.25
N ALA A 40 -11.85 5.99 -3.27
CA ALA A 40 -11.12 7.24 -3.20
C ALA A 40 -9.84 7.02 -2.38
N TYR A 41 -8.82 7.86 -2.60
CA TYR A 41 -7.51 7.82 -1.93
C TYR A 41 -6.61 6.68 -2.41
N CYS A 42 -5.98 6.94 -3.55
CA CYS A 42 -4.96 6.08 -4.11
C CYS A 42 -3.63 6.81 -4.28
N TYR A 43 -2.56 6.10 -4.05
CA TYR A 43 -1.19 6.51 -4.32
C TYR A 43 -0.63 5.65 -5.46
N LYS A 44 0.09 6.27 -6.39
CA LYS A 44 0.86 5.55 -7.42
C LYS A 44 2.35 5.69 -7.12
N GLY A 45 3.07 4.60 -7.27
CA GLY A 45 4.51 4.56 -7.06
C GLY A 45 5.18 3.50 -7.93
N LYS A 46 6.47 3.32 -7.71
CA LYS A 46 7.29 2.32 -8.37
C LYS A 46 8.16 1.61 -7.34
N THR A 47 8.26 0.30 -7.41
CA THR A 47 9.20 -0.45 -6.58
C THR A 47 10.64 -0.14 -6.98
N ASP A 48 11.58 -0.32 -6.05
CA ASP A 48 13.00 -0.20 -6.36
C ASP A 48 13.54 -1.44 -7.12
N GLY A 49 14.83 -1.43 -7.43
CA GLY A 49 15.50 -2.55 -8.12
C GLY A 49 15.59 -3.85 -7.31
N LYS A 50 15.22 -3.84 -6.02
CA LYS A 50 15.07 -5.05 -5.17
C LYS A 50 13.61 -5.50 -5.07
N GLY A 51 12.69 -4.70 -5.60
CA GLY A 51 11.25 -4.92 -5.52
C GLY A 51 10.64 -4.39 -4.23
N GLU A 52 11.34 -3.57 -3.45
CA GLU A 52 10.81 -2.98 -2.22
C GLU A 52 10.10 -1.64 -2.52
N PHE A 53 9.09 -1.29 -1.73
CA PHE A 53 8.49 0.04 -1.80
C PHE A 53 8.12 0.58 -0.42
N LEU A 54 8.17 1.91 -0.31
CA LEU A 54 7.66 2.68 0.80
C LEU A 54 6.66 3.70 0.24
N ALA A 55 5.43 3.69 0.74
CA ALA A 55 4.39 4.61 0.30
C ALA A 55 3.78 5.34 1.50
N THR A 56 3.98 6.66 1.56
CA THR A 56 3.38 7.51 2.59
C THR A 56 2.23 8.31 1.98
N PHE A 57 1.05 8.23 2.56
CA PHE A 57 -0.09 9.03 2.14
C PHE A 57 -1.04 9.31 3.31
N THR A 58 -1.95 10.26 3.11
CA THR A 58 -2.90 10.75 4.12
C THR A 58 -4.28 10.18 3.80
N PRO A 59 -4.67 9.02 4.36
CA PRO A 59 -6.02 8.49 4.17
C PRO A 59 -7.07 9.36 4.88
N PRO A 60 -8.35 9.29 4.50
CA PRO A 60 -9.41 9.98 5.21
C PRO A 60 -9.63 9.35 6.59
N GLY A 61 -9.84 10.20 7.60
CA GLY A 61 -10.14 9.74 8.97
C GLY A 61 -8.90 9.48 9.81
N ASP A 62 -9.05 8.64 10.83
CA ASP A 62 -7.96 8.35 11.78
C ASP A 62 -6.88 7.47 11.10
N PRO A 63 -5.63 7.95 10.95
CA PRO A 63 -4.50 7.17 10.41
C PRO A 63 -4.16 5.93 11.26
N ASN A 64 -4.67 5.83 12.49
CA ASN A 64 -4.53 4.66 13.36
C ASN A 64 -5.82 3.85 13.45
N GLY A 65 -6.85 4.20 12.67
CA GLY A 65 -8.07 3.40 12.57
C GLY A 65 -7.83 2.06 11.88
N SER A 66 -8.79 1.15 11.96
CA SER A 66 -8.79 -0.12 11.21
C SER A 66 -9.02 0.14 9.71
N GLN A 67 -8.01 0.68 9.04
CA GLN A 67 -7.99 0.91 7.60
C GLN A 67 -7.39 -0.31 6.91
N GLN A 68 -7.98 -0.70 5.79
CA GLN A 68 -7.48 -1.75 4.93
C GLN A 68 -6.87 -1.14 3.69
N PHE A 69 -5.69 -1.60 3.30
CA PHE A 69 -5.03 -1.15 2.08
C PHE A 69 -4.89 -2.30 1.10
N THR A 70 -5.17 -2.00 -0.16
CA THR A 70 -4.95 -2.91 -1.27
C THR A 70 -3.89 -2.29 -2.18
N VAL A 71 -2.80 -3.02 -2.44
CA VAL A 71 -1.84 -2.68 -3.49
C VAL A 71 -2.13 -3.51 -4.73
N ARG A 72 -1.96 -2.94 -5.92
CA ARG A 72 -1.99 -3.64 -7.21
C ARG A 72 -0.88 -3.13 -8.11
N HIS A 73 -0.28 -4.00 -8.90
CA HIS A 73 0.66 -3.55 -9.92
C HIS A 73 -0.09 -2.90 -11.10
N LEU A 74 0.62 -2.04 -11.82
CA LEU A 74 0.14 -1.45 -13.06
C LEU A 74 0.82 -2.13 -14.25
N GLU A 75 0.03 -2.41 -15.28
CA GLU A 75 0.53 -2.85 -16.57
C GLU A 75 1.08 -1.66 -17.36
N ALA A 76 1.80 -1.95 -18.45
CA ALA A 76 2.43 -0.90 -19.27
C ALA A 76 1.42 0.07 -19.90
N ASP A 77 0.17 -0.37 -20.09
CA ASP A 77 -0.95 0.46 -20.57
C ASP A 77 -1.65 1.24 -19.45
N GLY A 78 -1.17 1.13 -18.21
CA GLY A 78 -1.73 1.79 -17.02
C GLY A 78 -2.93 1.07 -16.41
N THR A 79 -3.32 -0.09 -16.93
CA THR A 79 -4.38 -0.91 -16.34
C THR A 79 -3.91 -1.60 -15.06
N VAL A 80 -4.87 -1.95 -14.19
CA VAL A 80 -4.57 -2.57 -12.90
C VAL A 80 -4.49 -4.09 -13.05
N GLY A 81 -3.30 -4.65 -12.85
CA GLY A 81 -3.04 -6.08 -13.00
C GLY A 81 -3.38 -6.91 -11.76
N ASP A 82 -3.49 -8.23 -11.92
CA ASP A 82 -3.84 -9.17 -10.85
C ASP A 82 -2.60 -9.61 -10.05
N ASN A 83 -2.64 -9.43 -8.73
CA ASN A 83 -1.54 -9.79 -7.83
C ASN A 83 -1.59 -11.23 -7.32
N LEU A 84 -2.42 -12.10 -7.90
CA LEU A 84 -2.55 -13.50 -7.47
C LEU A 84 -2.85 -13.64 -5.96
N GLY A 85 -3.63 -12.70 -5.39
CA GLY A 85 -4.06 -12.74 -3.99
C GLY A 85 -3.08 -12.17 -2.95
N TRP A 86 -1.97 -11.55 -3.34
CA TRP A 86 -0.95 -11.00 -2.42
C TRP A 86 -1.22 -9.57 -1.91
N ALA A 87 -2.33 -8.95 -2.28
CA ALA A 87 -2.48 -7.49 -2.35
C ALA A 87 -2.67 -6.71 -1.03
N ASN A 88 -2.90 -7.33 0.12
CA ASN A 88 -3.57 -6.64 1.23
C ASN A 88 -2.70 -6.48 2.48
N ALA A 89 -2.79 -5.32 3.12
CA ALA A 89 -2.42 -5.14 4.52
C ALA A 89 -3.51 -4.42 5.30
N PHE A 90 -3.50 -4.64 6.61
CA PHE A 90 -4.37 -3.97 7.55
C PHE A 90 -3.49 -3.02 8.34
N ASN A 91 -3.90 -1.75 8.43
CA ASN A 91 -3.39 -0.87 9.44
C ASN A 91 -3.88 -1.40 10.78
N ASN A 92 -3.00 -2.06 11.51
CA ASN A 92 -3.27 -2.45 12.88
C ASN A 92 -2.46 -1.51 13.77
N PRO A 93 -3.09 -0.55 14.46
CA PRO A 93 -2.40 0.29 15.41
C PRO A 93 -1.93 -0.56 16.61
N ILE A 94 -0.80 -1.25 16.46
CA ILE A 94 0.00 -1.68 17.60
C ILE A 94 1.28 -0.86 17.59
N GLU A 95 1.13 0.46 17.61
CA GLU A 95 2.15 1.31 18.21
C GLU A 95 1.67 1.69 19.61
N GLY A 96 2.26 1.03 20.60
CA GLY A 96 2.45 1.58 21.93
C GLY A 96 1.20 2.01 22.71
N LYS A 97 0.49 1.03 23.29
CA LYS A 97 0.17 1.23 24.72
C LYS A 97 1.47 1.10 25.50
N ALA A 98 2.03 2.24 25.91
CA ALA A 98 2.72 2.40 27.18
C ALA A 98 2.47 3.83 27.66
#